data_AF-A0A2E8HMD8-F1
#
_entry.id   AF-A0A2E8HMD8-F1
#
_cell.length_a   1.000
_cell.length_b   1.000
_cell.length_c   1.000
_cell.angle_alpha   90.00
_cell.angle_beta   90.00
_cell.angle_gamma   90.00
#
_symmetry.space_group_name_H-M   'P 1'
#
loop_
_entity.id
_entity.type
_entity.pdbx_description
1 polymer ?
#
loop_
_entity_poly.entity_id
_entity_poly.type
_entity_poly.pdbx_seq_one_letter_code
_entity_poly.pdbx_strand_id
1 'polypeptide(L)'
;MAKADYEWNPWRKLLVVPQLKWLRQRRQDDGGAVVEVHERFFYPILRLEYPLSSRTTLKVGAQGLPLLKSTYRNGLTSDADFDSQVYLAQVNNTSTYLGYQVNVNLGWEKRKRDFESLSRQNQDAEFTWIFLRVIAGLRPLF
;
A
#
# COMPACT_ATOMS: atom_id res chain seq x y z
N MET A 1 -1.78 17.99 1.83
CA MET A 1 -1.66 16.65 1.21
C MET A 1 -2.34 16.70 -0.15
N ALA A 2 -1.72 16.14 -1.19
CA ALA A 2 -2.31 16.01 -2.51
C ALA A 2 -2.50 14.53 -2.85
N LYS A 3 -3.63 14.19 -3.48
CA LYS A 3 -3.94 12.84 -3.98
C LYS A 3 -4.52 12.98 -5.37
N ALA A 4 -4.02 12.17 -6.29
CA ALA A 4 -4.59 12.00 -7.61
C ALA A 4 -4.84 10.51 -7.83
N ASP A 5 -5.98 10.16 -8.39
CA ASP A 5 -6.33 8.79 -8.72
C ASP A 5 -7.14 8.74 -10.00
N TYR A 6 -6.98 7.64 -10.73
CA TYR A 6 -7.69 7.41 -11.97
C TYR A 6 -8.12 5.95 -12.01
N GLU A 7 -9.36 5.71 -12.45
CA GLU A 7 -9.88 4.37 -12.68
C GLU A 7 -9.91 4.10 -14.17
N TRP A 8 -9.18 3.08 -14.58
CA TRP A 8 -9.10 2.68 -15.98
C TRP A 8 -9.56 1.25 -16.14
N ASN A 9 -10.50 1.02 -17.07
CA ASN A 9 -10.98 -0.31 -17.42
C ASN A 9 -10.50 -0.68 -18.84
N PRO A 10 -9.20 -0.99 -19.03
CA PRO A 10 -8.65 -1.25 -20.36
C PRO A 10 -9.22 -2.52 -21.01
N TRP A 11 -9.57 -3.51 -20.20
CA TRP A 11 -10.22 -4.74 -20.65
C TRP A 11 -11.50 -4.96 -19.85
N ARG A 12 -12.50 -5.54 -20.50
CA ARG A 12 -13.90 -5.73 -20.05
C ARG A 12 -14.11 -5.93 -18.54
N LYS A 13 -13.22 -6.66 -17.87
CA LYS A 13 -13.29 -6.95 -16.43
C LYS A 13 -12.05 -6.50 -15.64
N LEU A 14 -10.96 -6.10 -16.30
CA LEU A 14 -9.75 -5.67 -15.62
C LEU A 14 -9.89 -4.19 -15.24
N LEU A 15 -9.87 -3.93 -13.94
CA LEU A 15 -9.83 -2.59 -13.38
C LEU A 15 -8.38 -2.27 -12.99
N VAL A 16 -7.88 -1.15 -13.49
CA VAL A 16 -6.54 -0.62 -13.24
C VAL A 16 -6.69 0.74 -12.57
N VAL A 17 -6.18 0.87 -11.35
CA VAL A 17 -6.30 2.08 -10.54
C VAL A 17 -4.92 2.59 -10.16
N PRO A 18 -4.29 3.44 -10.99
CA PRO A 18 -3.15 4.24 -10.56
C PRO A 18 -3.58 5.32 -9.57
N GLN A 19 -2.85 5.45 -8.48
CA GLN A 19 -3.03 6.49 -7.47
C GLN A 19 -1.67 7.08 -7.11
N LEU A 20 -1.59 8.41 -7.05
CA LEU A 20 -0.43 9.14 -6.61
C LEU A 20 -0.80 9.93 -5.36
N LYS A 21 -0.07 9.71 -4.28
CA LYS A 21 -0.26 10.43 -3.03
C LYS A 21 1.03 11.15 -2.65
N TRP A 22 0.91 12.45 -2.42
CA TRP A 22 2.00 13.32 -2.00
C TRP A 22 1.65 14.01 -0.68
N LEU A 23 2.53 13.86 0.31
CA LEU A 23 2.40 14.49 1.61
C LEU A 23 3.64 15.33 1.88
N ARG A 24 3.43 16.56 2.33
CA ARG A 24 4.48 17.43 2.87
C ARG A 24 4.07 17.76 4.30
N GLN A 25 4.96 17.54 5.24
CA GLN A 25 4.75 17.78 6.65
C GLN A 25 5.90 18.64 7.18
N ARG A 26 5.55 19.60 8.03
CA ARG A 26 6.50 20.43 8.77
C ARG A 26 6.33 20.08 10.23
N ARG A 27 7.39 19.63 10.89
CA ARG A 27 7.40 19.50 12.36
C ARG A 27 8.18 20.67 12.94
N GLN A 28 7.50 21.42 13.79
CA GLN A 28 8.07 22.50 14.59
C GLN A 28 7.68 22.20 16.03
N ASP A 29 8.63 22.27 16.95
CA ASP A 29 8.39 22.10 18.39
C ASP A 29 8.57 23.46 19.07
N ASP A 30 7.56 23.92 19.80
CA ASP A 30 7.48 25.29 20.36
C ASP A 30 8.53 25.54 21.47
N GLY A 31 9.19 24.49 21.96
CA GLY A 31 10.20 24.55 23.03
C GLY A 31 11.63 24.87 22.59
N GLY A 32 11.90 25.11 21.30
CA GLY A 32 13.23 25.49 20.80
C GLY A 32 14.32 24.41 20.87
N ALA A 33 13.98 23.18 21.28
CA ALA A 33 14.93 22.08 21.44
C ALA A 33 15.06 21.15 20.22
N VAL A 34 14.20 21.29 19.21
CA VAL A 34 14.17 20.40 18.03
C VAL A 34 14.27 21.23 16.75
N VAL A 35 15.26 20.89 15.91
CA VAL A 35 15.48 21.51 14.59
C VAL A 35 14.25 21.32 13.71
N GLU A 36 13.82 22.37 13.02
CA GLU A 36 12.64 22.37 12.16
C GLU A 36 12.78 21.38 11.00
N VAL A 37 12.00 20.30 11.02
CA VAL A 37 12.12 19.19 10.07
C VAL A 37 11.10 19.31 8.94
N HIS A 38 11.58 19.22 7.69
CA HIS A 38 10.77 19.26 6.48
C HIS A 38 10.63 17.88 5.85
N GLU A 39 9.55 17.19 6.17
CA GLU A 39 9.27 15.83 5.71
C GLU A 39 8.48 15.85 4.39
N ARG A 40 8.95 15.11 3.39
CA ARG A 40 8.24 14.89 2.11
C ARG A 40 8.07 13.40 1.88
N PHE A 41 6.85 12.99 1.59
CA PHE A 41 6.51 11.60 1.30
C PHE A 41 5.84 11.49 -0.06
N PHE A 42 6.36 10.64 -0.92
CA PHE A 42 5.78 10.33 -2.21
C PHE A 42 5.38 8.85 -2.28
N TYR A 43 4.11 8.58 -2.55
CA TYR A 43 3.54 7.24 -2.60
C TYR A 43 2.87 7.01 -3.96
N PRO A 44 3.59 6.44 -4.93
CA PRO A 44 3.00 5.94 -6.16
C PRO A 44 2.39 4.56 -5.88
N ILE A 45 1.09 4.42 -6.12
CA ILE A 45 0.32 3.20 -5.87
C ILE A 45 -0.31 2.77 -7.20
N LEU A 46 -0.20 1.50 -7.53
CA LEU A 46 -0.90 0.89 -8.66
C LEU A 46 -1.70 -0.29 -8.14
N ARG A 47 -2.99 -0.31 -8.42
CA ARG A 47 -3.88 -1.44 -8.10
C ARG A 47 -4.44 -2.02 -9.38
N LEU A 48 -4.48 -3.35 -9.44
CA LEU A 48 -5.09 -4.13 -10.50
C LEU A 48 -6.13 -5.03 -9.84
N GLU A 49 -7.36 -5.00 -10.33
CA GLU A 49 -8.42 -5.88 -9.87
C GLU A 49 -9.01 -6.63 -11.07
N TYR A 50 -9.09 -7.95 -10.95
CA TYR A 50 -9.65 -8.82 -11.97
C TYR A 50 -10.66 -9.81 -11.38
N PRO A 51 -11.95 -9.69 -11.70
CA PRO A 51 -12.97 -10.62 -11.26
C PRO A 51 -12.88 -11.91 -12.09
N LEU A 52 -12.27 -12.94 -11.49
CA LEU A 52 -12.19 -14.30 -12.04
C LEU A 52 -13.57 -14.93 -12.17
N SER A 53 -14.47 -14.65 -11.24
CA SER A 53 -15.85 -15.14 -11.20
C SER A 53 -16.78 -14.11 -10.55
N SER A 54 -18.08 -14.35 -10.52
CA SER A 54 -19.06 -13.53 -9.79
C SER A 54 -18.79 -13.47 -8.28
N ARG A 55 -18.01 -14.43 -7.76
CA ARG A 55 -17.68 -14.59 -6.34
C ARG A 55 -16.19 -14.49 -6.04
N THR A 56 -15.32 -14.50 -7.06
CA THR A 56 -13.87 -14.55 -6.88
C THR A 56 -13.22 -13.38 -7.59
N THR A 57 -12.43 -12.59 -6.88
CA THR A 57 -11.67 -11.46 -7.42
C THR A 57 -10.21 -11.58 -7.05
N LEU A 58 -9.34 -11.48 -8.05
CA LEU A 58 -7.90 -11.32 -7.86
C LEU A 58 -7.59 -9.83 -7.75
N LYS A 59 -6.86 -9.43 -6.72
CA LYS A 59 -6.38 -8.06 -6.54
C LYS A 59 -4.87 -8.07 -6.39
N VAL A 60 -4.19 -7.24 -7.16
CA VAL A 60 -2.75 -7.03 -7.09
C VAL A 60 -2.51 -5.56 -6.83
N GLY A 61 -1.63 -5.22 -5.90
CA GLY A 61 -1.27 -3.87 -5.54
C GLY A 61 0.24 -3.72 -5.48
N ALA A 62 0.74 -2.59 -5.94
CA ALA A 62 2.12 -2.18 -5.73
C ALA A 62 2.13 -0.75 -5.21
N GLN A 63 2.91 -0.48 -4.18
CA GLN A 63 3.19 0.85 -3.65
C GLN A 63 4.71 1.04 -3.71
N GLY A 64 5.16 1.96 -4.56
CA GLY A 64 6.55 1.97 -5.03
C GLY A 64 6.69 1.00 -6.22
N LEU A 65 6.67 1.55 -7.43
CA LEU A 65 6.95 0.81 -8.67
C LEU A 65 8.46 0.67 -8.88
N PRO A 66 8.93 -0.32 -9.65
CA PRO A 66 10.36 -0.45 -9.97
C PRO A 66 10.96 0.80 -10.65
N LEU A 67 10.14 1.57 -11.39
CA LEU A 67 10.53 2.85 -12.01
C LEU A 67 10.24 4.09 -11.12
N LEU A 68 9.32 3.99 -10.17
CA LEU A 68 8.85 5.09 -9.31
C LEU A 68 8.75 4.56 -7.88
N LYS A 69 9.85 4.57 -7.14
CA LYS A 69 9.87 4.12 -5.74
C LYS A 69 9.09 5.09 -4.85
N SER A 70 8.56 4.58 -3.73
CA SER A 70 8.02 5.46 -2.70
C SER A 70 9.18 6.03 -1.91
N THR A 71 9.31 7.36 -1.91
CA THR A 71 10.44 8.06 -1.30
C THR A 71 10.00 8.83 -0.08
N TYR A 72 10.84 8.80 0.95
CA TYR A 72 10.74 9.65 2.12
C TYR A 72 11.99 10.52 2.24
N ARG A 73 11.79 11.82 2.39
CA ARG A 73 12.87 12.81 2.47
C ARG A 73 12.67 13.75 3.65
N ASN A 74 13.69 13.85 4.50
CA ASN A 74 13.63 14.61 5.74
C ASN A 74 14.14 16.07 5.64
N GLY A 75 14.84 16.40 4.54
CA GLY A 75 15.29 17.76 4.21
C GLY A 75 16.41 18.36 5.07
N LEU A 76 16.70 17.80 6.26
CA LEU A 76 17.77 18.25 7.16
C LEU A 76 19.03 17.37 7.14
N THR A 77 18.86 16.05 6.99
CA THR A 77 19.95 15.08 6.95
C THR A 77 19.48 13.85 6.20
N SER A 78 20.29 13.34 5.26
CA SER A 78 19.97 12.14 4.47
C SER A 78 19.99 10.84 5.29
N ASP A 79 20.39 10.87 6.56
CA ASP A 79 20.42 9.71 7.46
C ASP A 79 19.06 9.10 7.78
N ALA A 80 17.98 9.84 7.56
CA ALA A 80 16.61 9.36 7.78
C ALA A 80 15.85 9.12 6.46
N ASP A 81 16.47 9.38 5.32
CA ASP A 81 15.84 9.19 4.02
C ASP A 81 15.73 7.68 3.72
N PHE A 82 14.55 7.24 3.31
CA PHE A 82 14.31 5.84 2.96
C PHE A 82 13.44 5.70 1.72
N ASP A 83 13.74 4.66 0.96
CA ASP A 83 12.92 4.17 -0.13
C ASP A 83 12.11 2.97 0.36
N SER A 84 10.85 2.88 -0.05
CA SER A 84 10.02 1.74 0.25
C SER A 84 9.29 1.21 -0.98
N GLN A 85 9.17 -0.11 -1.02
CA GLN A 85 8.42 -0.85 -2.02
C GLN A 85 7.56 -1.88 -1.30
N VAL A 86 6.27 -1.91 -1.62
CA VAL A 86 5.31 -2.87 -1.08
C VAL A 86 4.58 -3.50 -2.25
N TYR A 87 4.61 -4.81 -2.33
CA TYR A 87 3.86 -5.60 -3.28
C TYR A 87 2.83 -6.43 -2.53
N LEU A 88 1.61 -6.46 -3.03
CA LEU A 88 0.49 -7.19 -2.47
C LEU A 88 -0.18 -7.97 -3.59
N ALA A 89 -0.41 -9.25 -3.39
CA ALA A 89 -1.28 -10.06 -4.24
C ALA A 89 -2.27 -10.78 -3.35
N GLN A 90 -3.56 -10.68 -3.66
CA GLN A 90 -4.60 -11.35 -2.89
C GLN A 90 -5.73 -11.87 -3.77
N VAL A 91 -6.25 -13.03 -3.40
CA VAL A 91 -7.46 -13.62 -3.97
C VAL A 91 -8.55 -13.51 -2.92
N ASN A 92 -9.65 -12.88 -3.31
CA ASN A 92 -10.83 -12.76 -2.49
C ASN A 92 -11.93 -13.66 -3.04
N ASN A 93 -12.53 -14.49 -2.19
CA ASN A 93 -13.73 -15.27 -2.48
C ASN A 93 -14.86 -14.89 -1.54
N THR A 94 -16.02 -14.52 -2.09
CA THR A 94 -17.25 -14.25 -1.34
C THR A 94 -18.27 -15.35 -1.61
N SER A 95 -18.64 -16.08 -0.57
CA SER A 95 -19.65 -17.14 -0.63
C SER A 95 -20.80 -16.84 0.33
N THR A 96 -21.98 -17.39 0.03
CA THR A 96 -23.14 -17.35 0.92
C THR A 96 -23.39 -18.76 1.41
N TYR A 97 -23.39 -18.96 2.73
CA TYR A 97 -23.59 -20.25 3.36
C TYR A 97 -24.57 -20.09 4.54
N LEU A 98 -25.69 -20.83 4.50
CA LEU A 98 -26.70 -20.86 5.58
C LEU A 98 -27.19 -19.47 6.06
N GLY A 99 -27.38 -18.51 5.15
CA GLY A 99 -27.79 -17.14 5.48
C GLY A 99 -26.65 -16.19 5.90
N TYR A 100 -25.42 -16.70 6.03
CA TYR A 100 -24.22 -15.92 6.28
C TYR A 100 -23.49 -15.60 4.98
N GLN A 101 -22.88 -14.42 4.92
CA GLN A 101 -21.93 -14.06 3.89
C GLN A 101 -20.51 -14.29 4.44
N VAL A 102 -19.80 -15.22 3.83
CA VAL A 102 -18.42 -15.56 4.19
C VAL A 102 -17.49 -15.00 3.11
N ASN A 103 -16.58 -14.13 3.53
CA ASN A 103 -15.56 -13.52 2.69
C ASN A 103 -14.19 -14.05 3.10
N VAL A 104 -13.53 -14.77 2.20
CA VAL A 104 -12.20 -15.35 2.42
C VAL A 104 -11.20 -14.59 1.56
N ASN A 105 -10.19 -13.99 2.19
CA ASN A 105 -9.08 -13.32 1.52
C ASN A 105 -7.81 -14.08 1.81
N LEU A 106 -7.21 -14.67 0.79
CA LEU A 106 -5.87 -15.21 0.86
C LEU A 106 -4.94 -14.21 0.17
N GLY A 107 -3.86 -13.81 0.84
CA GLY A 107 -2.92 -12.87 0.25
C GLY A 107 -1.48 -13.10 0.63
N TRP A 108 -0.62 -12.49 -0.17
CA TRP A 108 0.82 -12.46 -0.05
C TRP A 108 1.25 -11.01 -0.12
N GLU A 109 2.08 -10.58 0.83
CA GLU A 109 2.64 -9.25 0.86
C GLU A 109 4.16 -9.36 0.98
N LYS A 110 4.85 -8.53 0.21
CA LYS A 110 6.28 -8.33 0.30
C LYS A 110 6.57 -6.85 0.46
N ARG A 111 7.24 -6.49 1.54
CA ARG A 111 7.65 -5.13 1.86
C ARG A 111 9.16 -5.05 1.95
N LYS A 112 9.74 -4.16 1.15
CA LYS A 112 11.15 -3.80 1.16
C LYS A 112 11.28 -2.36 1.61
N ARG A 113 12.20 -2.10 2.54
CA ARG A 113 12.59 -0.77 2.96
C ARG A 113 14.10 -0.68 2.94
N ASP A 114 14.61 0.20 2.09
CA ASP A 114 16.04 0.46 1.93
C ASP A 114 16.33 1.88 2.43
N PHE A 115 17.30 2.03 3.32
CA PHE A 115 17.77 3.34 3.80
C PHE A 115 18.88 3.87 2.90
N GLU A 116 18.90 5.19 2.66
CA GLU A 116 19.93 5.77 1.78
C GLU A 116 21.29 5.94 2.46
N SER A 117 21.34 6.03 3.79
CA SER A 117 22.61 6.27 4.48
C SER A 117 23.40 4.99 4.71
N LEU A 118 24.70 5.05 4.38
CA LEU A 118 25.66 3.96 4.59
C LEU A 118 25.71 3.51 6.07
N SER A 119 25.44 4.42 7.00
CA SER A 119 25.40 4.13 8.43
C SER A 119 24.15 3.33 8.87
N ARG A 120 23.08 3.33 8.08
CA ARG A 120 21.81 2.62 8.38
C ARG A 120 21.44 1.52 7.39
N GLN A 121 22.28 1.23 6.39
CA GLN A 121 22.10 0.07 5.50
C GLN A 121 21.96 -1.26 6.26
N ASN A 122 22.61 -1.41 7.42
CA ASN A 122 22.42 -2.59 8.28
C ASN A 122 20.99 -2.73 8.86
N GLN A 123 20.13 -1.72 8.70
CA GLN A 123 18.72 -1.71 9.11
C GLN A 123 17.76 -1.89 7.93
N ASP A 124 18.28 -2.13 6.73
CA ASP A 124 17.48 -2.51 5.57
C ASP A 124 16.69 -3.76 5.93
N ALA A 125 15.39 -3.72 5.65
CA ALA A 125 14.47 -4.74 6.12
C ALA A 125 13.57 -5.20 4.98
N GLU A 126 13.59 -6.50 4.76
CA GLU A 126 12.69 -7.19 3.85
C GLU A 126 11.76 -8.08 4.65
N PHE A 127 10.46 -7.82 4.54
CA PHE A 127 9.42 -8.61 5.17
C PHE A 127 8.57 -9.25 4.09
N THR A 128 8.35 -10.55 4.22
CA THR A 128 7.39 -11.28 3.39
C THR A 128 6.46 -12.04 4.32
N TRP A 129 5.15 -11.84 4.15
CA TRP A 129 4.16 -12.62 4.88
C TRP A 129 3.04 -13.10 3.94
N ILE A 130 2.47 -14.24 4.32
CA ILE A 130 1.25 -14.76 3.74
C ILE A 130 0.17 -14.60 4.80
N PHE A 131 -1.01 -14.13 4.40
CA PHE A 131 -2.12 -13.94 5.32
C PHE A 131 -3.38 -14.60 4.77
N LEU A 132 -4.18 -15.11 5.70
CA LEU A 132 -5.55 -15.57 5.45
C LEU A 132 -6.48 -14.76 6.35
N ARG A 133 -7.44 -14.06 5.75
CA ARG A 133 -8.47 -13.31 6.46
C ARG A 133 -9.84 -13.86 6.09
N VAL A 134 -10.49 -14.47 7.06
CA VAL A 134 -11.88 -14.94 6.94
C VAL A 134 -12.78 -13.98 7.70
N ILE A 135 -13.74 -13.40 6.99
CA ILE A 135 -14.73 -12.47 7.54
C ILE A 135 -16.09 -13.12 7.33
N ALA A 136 -16.79 -13.45 8.41
CA ALA A 136 -18.17 -13.92 8.36
C ALA A 136 -19.09 -12.82 8.85
N GLY A 137 -20.08 -12.45 8.03
CA GLY A 137 -21.10 -11.46 8.37
C GLY A 137 -22.50 -12.05 8.19
N LEU A 138 -23.44 -11.61 9.02
CA LEU A 138 -24.86 -11.84 8.78
C LEU A 138 -25.26 -11.02 7.55
N ARG A 139 -25.95 -11.65 6.59
CA ARG A 139 -26.56 -10.91 5.49
C ARG A 139 -27.93 -10.45 5.98
N PRO A 140 -28.15 -9.14 6.25
CA PRO A 140 -29.49 -8.67 6.57
C PRO A 140 -30.40 -8.93 5.37
N LEU A 141 -31.44 -9.74 5.58
CA LEU A 141 -32.55 -9.92 4.66
C LEU A 141 -33.55 -8.80 4.98
N PHE A 142 -33.38 -7.63 4.36
CA PHE A 142 -34.39 -6.59 4.29
C PHE A 142 -34.72 -6.34 2.83
#